data_AF-A0A2W4Q2W5-F1
#
_entry.id   AF-A0A2W4Q2W5-F1
#
_cell.length_a   1.000
_cell.length_b   1.000
_cell.length_c   1.000
_cell.angle_alpha   90.00
_cell.angle_beta   90.00
_cell.angle_gamma   90.00
#
_symmetry.space_group_name_H-M   'P 1'
#
loop_
_entity.id
_entity.type
_entity.pdbx_description
1 polymer ?
#
loop_
_entity_poly.entity_id
_entity_poly.type
_entity_poly.pdbx_seq_one_letter_code
_entity_poly.pdbx_strand_id
1 'polypeptide(L)'
;HWTIWTYKDVGVQGLRVCRADSEYMRRIRPILEAKRRLGLDAWTSRDGGRLMVRMRAILEMMVAELGDFSLDTGALAKALGERAVYGLLACALAPLYAALFQDMSAGEVAAMHREAFLFPNTEERSYLVEVLRDALKP
;
A
#
# COMPACT_ATOMS: atom_id res chain seq x y z
N HIS A 1 -17.84 5.41 -13.68
CA HIS A 1 -17.99 6.08 -12.37
C HIS A 1 -16.94 5.53 -11.42
N TRP A 2 -16.03 6.36 -10.92
CA TRP A 2 -15.05 6.00 -9.89
C TRP A 2 -15.46 6.67 -8.59
N THR A 3 -15.55 5.90 -7.50
CA THR A 3 -15.83 6.40 -6.15
C THR A 3 -14.63 6.05 -5.29
N ILE A 4 -14.17 6.98 -4.44
CA ILE A 4 -13.10 6.71 -3.48
C ILE A 4 -13.57 5.60 -2.52
N TRP A 5 -12.90 4.44 -2.56
CA TRP A 5 -13.44 3.19 -2.01
C TRP A 5 -13.20 3.00 -0.50
N THR A 6 -12.72 4.02 0.22
CA THR A 6 -12.54 3.92 1.67
C THR A 6 -12.95 5.21 2.38
N TYR A 7 -14.02 5.10 3.16
CA TYR A 7 -14.33 6.12 4.17
C TYR A 7 -13.23 6.22 5.24
N LYS A 8 -12.64 5.07 5.61
CA LYS A 8 -11.55 4.94 6.58
C LYS A 8 -10.43 4.06 6.06
N ASP A 9 -9.18 4.47 6.23
CA ASP A 9 -8.02 3.63 5.96
C ASP A 9 -6.81 3.95 6.87
N VAL A 10 -5.62 3.47 6.47
CA VAL A 10 -4.34 3.67 7.18
C VAL A 10 -3.41 4.68 6.47
N GLY A 11 -3.96 5.59 5.65
CA GLY A 11 -3.23 6.75 5.12
C GLY A 11 -3.01 6.82 3.61
N VAL A 12 -3.74 6.07 2.78
CA VAL A 12 -3.57 6.07 1.32
C VAL A 12 -4.77 6.74 0.62
N GLN A 13 -5.94 6.12 0.71
CA GLN A 13 -7.17 6.45 -0.01
C GLN A 13 -8.30 6.95 0.88
N GLY A 14 -8.18 6.84 2.20
CA GLY A 14 -9.25 7.19 3.13
C GLY A 14 -9.52 8.69 3.21
N LEU A 15 -10.78 9.11 3.32
CA LEU A 15 -11.14 10.48 3.75
C LEU A 15 -10.84 10.71 5.23
N ARG A 16 -10.96 9.62 6.01
CA ARG A 16 -10.50 9.56 7.39
C ARG A 16 -9.47 8.48 7.56
N VAL A 17 -8.56 8.70 8.49
CA VAL A 17 -7.44 7.82 8.76
C VAL A 17 -7.35 7.52 10.24
N CYS A 18 -6.81 6.35 10.59
CA CYS A 18 -6.43 6.08 11.97
C CYS A 18 -5.42 7.14 12.43
N ARG A 19 -5.54 7.61 13.69
CA ARG A 19 -4.53 8.47 14.29
C ARG A 19 -3.16 7.80 14.23
N ALA A 20 -2.11 8.58 13.94
CA ALA A 20 -0.76 8.04 13.85
C ALA A 20 -0.26 7.43 15.17
N ASP A 21 -0.83 7.83 16.31
CA ASP A 21 -0.53 7.34 17.64
C ASP A 21 -1.55 6.32 18.18
N SER A 22 -2.46 5.79 17.35
CA SER A 22 -3.28 4.66 17.79
C SER A 22 -2.42 3.42 17.98
N GLU A 23 -2.86 2.50 18.84
CA GLU A 23 -2.07 1.30 19.16
C GLU A 23 -1.86 0.43 17.91
N TYR A 24 -2.91 0.31 17.09
CA TYR A 24 -2.83 -0.38 15.80
C TYR A 24 -1.77 0.24 14.89
N MET A 25 -1.76 1.56 14.72
CA MET A 25 -0.81 2.24 13.83
C MET A 25 0.62 2.15 14.34
N ARG A 26 0.86 2.18 15.66
CA ARG A 26 2.18 1.93 16.23
C ARG A 26 2.68 0.53 15.92
N ARG A 27 1.86 -0.50 16.13
CA ARG A 27 2.22 -1.90 15.88
C ARG A 27 2.59 -2.16 14.42
N ILE A 28 1.80 -1.64 13.47
CA ILE A 28 2.05 -1.89 12.04
C ILE A 28 3.09 -0.96 11.41
N ARG A 29 3.55 0.08 12.10
CA ARG A 29 4.53 1.04 11.56
C ARG A 29 5.78 0.39 10.96
N PRO A 30 6.44 -0.59 11.61
CA PRO A 30 7.66 -1.18 11.06
C PRO A 30 7.44 -1.85 9.70
N ILE A 31 6.31 -2.56 9.54
CA ILE A 31 6.02 -3.25 8.29
C ILE A 31 5.55 -2.28 7.19
N LEU A 32 4.80 -1.22 7.55
CA LEU A 32 4.45 -0.15 6.62
C LEU A 32 5.69 0.57 6.08
N GLU A 33 6.64 0.90 6.96
CA GLU A 33 7.89 1.53 6.54
C GLU A 33 8.75 0.62 5.67
N ALA A 34 8.81 -0.67 5.99
CA ALA A 34 9.49 -1.66 5.15
C ALA A 34 8.86 -1.74 3.77
N LYS A 35 7.52 -1.84 3.69
CA LYS A 35 6.77 -1.83 2.43
C LYS A 35 7.02 -0.55 1.62
N ARG A 36 7.04 0.61 2.27
CA ARG A 36 7.32 1.91 1.64
C ARG A 36 8.73 1.98 1.07
N ARG A 37 9.75 1.58 1.85
CA ARG A 37 11.16 1.60 1.41
C ARG A 37 11.43 0.65 0.24
N LEU A 38 10.74 -0.49 0.22
CA LEU A 38 10.86 -1.49 -0.84
C LEU A 38 9.99 -1.17 -2.07
N GLY A 39 8.92 -0.39 -1.89
CA GLY A 39 7.94 -0.11 -2.93
C GLY A 39 7.08 -1.33 -3.26
N LEU A 40 6.50 -1.94 -2.22
CA LEU A 40 5.72 -3.17 -2.33
C LEU A 40 4.21 -2.94 -2.57
N ASP A 41 3.81 -1.69 -2.79
CA ASP A 41 2.40 -1.32 -2.95
C ASP A 41 2.23 -0.43 -4.18
N ALA A 42 1.48 -0.93 -5.17
CA ALA A 42 1.32 -0.26 -6.46
C ALA A 42 0.71 1.15 -6.34
N TRP A 43 -0.15 1.37 -5.34
CA TRP A 43 -0.85 2.64 -5.14
C TRP A 43 0.07 3.73 -4.62
N THR A 44 0.98 3.36 -3.73
CA THR A 44 1.90 4.31 -3.06
C THR A 44 3.25 4.42 -3.75
N SER A 45 3.71 3.41 -4.49
CA SER A 45 5.00 3.46 -5.20
C SER A 45 4.93 3.74 -6.69
N ARG A 46 3.74 3.73 -7.33
CA ARG A 46 3.50 4.11 -8.75
C ARG A 46 4.64 3.72 -9.70
N ASP A 47 5.00 2.43 -9.70
CA ASP A 47 6.05 1.82 -10.54
C ASP A 47 7.51 2.32 -10.36
N GLY A 48 7.74 3.26 -9.44
CA GLY A 48 9.05 3.79 -9.05
C GLY A 48 9.63 3.15 -7.77
N GLY A 49 8.98 2.10 -7.26
CA GLY A 49 9.46 1.36 -6.07
C GLY A 49 10.86 0.76 -6.28
N ARG A 50 11.65 0.66 -5.21
CA ARG A 50 13.03 0.12 -5.28
C ARG A 50 13.07 -1.27 -5.92
N LEU A 51 12.13 -2.15 -5.57
CA LEU A 51 12.05 -3.49 -6.15
C LEU A 51 11.57 -3.48 -7.60
N MET A 52 10.68 -2.55 -7.98
CA MET A 52 10.26 -2.37 -9.37
C MET A 52 11.43 -1.95 -10.27
N VAL A 53 12.29 -1.04 -9.79
CA VAL A 53 13.50 -0.63 -10.53
C VAL A 53 14.42 -1.84 -10.76
N ARG A 54 14.62 -2.67 -9.73
CA ARG A 54 15.43 -3.89 -9.87
C ARG A 54 14.80 -4.93 -10.80
N MET A 55 13.47 -5.01 -10.81
CA MET A 55 12.74 -5.91 -11.71
C MET A 55 12.90 -5.51 -13.19
N ARG A 56 12.94 -4.20 -13.49
CA ARG A 56 13.19 -3.72 -14.86
C ARG A 56 14.55 -4.16 -15.40
N ALA A 57 15.58 -4.16 -14.56
CA ALA A 57 16.91 -4.63 -14.96
C ALA A 57 16.91 -6.11 -15.41
N ILE A 58 16.01 -6.95 -14.88
CA ILE A 58 15.86 -8.34 -15.33
C ILE A 58 15.33 -8.41 -16.77
N LEU A 59 14.36 -7.54 -17.11
CA LEU A 59 13.84 -7.45 -18.46
C LEU A 59 14.86 -6.85 -19.44
N GLU A 60 15.64 -5.88 -19.00
CA GLU A 60 16.73 -5.32 -19.80
C GLU A 60 17.78 -6.38 -20.17
N MET A 61 18.13 -7.28 -19.24
CA MET A 61 19.01 -8.42 -19.55
C MET A 61 18.40 -9.35 -20.59
N MET A 62 17.10 -9.66 -20.49
CA MET A 62 16.41 -10.51 -21.46
C MET A 62 16.38 -9.88 -22.85
N VAL A 63 16.07 -8.59 -22.95
CA VAL A 63 16.01 -7.86 -24.23
C VAL A 63 17.40 -7.78 -24.87
N ALA A 64 18.44 -7.51 -24.07
CA ALA A 64 19.82 -7.47 -24.56
C ALA A 64 20.28 -8.80 -25.15
N GLU A 65 19.91 -9.92 -24.53
CA GLU A 65 20.24 -11.27 -25.02
C GLU A 65 19.49 -11.62 -26.31
N LEU A 66 18.20 -11.27 -26.38
CA LEU A 66 17.37 -11.60 -27.55
C LEU A 66 17.75 -10.80 -28.80
N GLY A 67 18.33 -9.60 -28.64
CA GLY A 67 18.64 -8.70 -29.75
C GLY A 67 17.42 -8.24 -30.55
N ASP A 68 16.22 -8.48 -30.02
CA ASP A 68 14.92 -8.17 -30.63
C ASP A 68 14.17 -7.14 -29.78
N PHE A 69 13.85 -6.01 -30.40
CA PHE A 69 13.17 -4.88 -29.80
C PHE A 69 11.67 -4.84 -30.13
N SER A 70 11.13 -5.90 -30.75
CA SER A 70 9.70 -6.02 -31.07
C SER A 70 8.82 -6.26 -29.83
N LEU A 71 9.42 -6.66 -28.71
CA LEU A 71 8.71 -6.91 -27.46
C LEU A 71 8.19 -5.62 -26.82
N ASP A 72 6.94 -5.64 -26.35
CA ASP A 72 6.40 -4.60 -25.48
C ASP A 72 6.99 -4.73 -24.06
N THR A 73 8.18 -4.17 -23.90
CA THR A 73 8.93 -4.17 -22.63
C THR A 73 8.20 -3.42 -21.52
N GLY A 74 7.35 -2.45 -21.86
CA GLY A 74 6.52 -1.72 -20.91
C GLY A 74 5.43 -2.60 -20.32
N ALA A 75 4.68 -3.30 -21.17
CA ALA A 75 3.66 -4.24 -20.74
C ALA A 75 4.25 -5.42 -19.95
N LEU A 76 5.40 -5.94 -20.39
CA LEU A 76 6.10 -6.99 -19.65
C LEU A 76 6.59 -6.52 -18.28
N ALA A 77 7.17 -5.32 -18.18
CA ALA A 77 7.61 -4.74 -16.90
C ALA A 77 6.47 -4.57 -15.92
N LYS A 78 5.31 -4.11 -16.41
CA LYS A 78 4.10 -3.99 -15.61
C LYS A 78 3.62 -5.37 -15.14
N ALA A 79 3.45 -6.32 -16.06
CA ALA A 79 2.92 -7.65 -15.74
C ALA A 79 3.83 -8.42 -14.78
N LEU A 80 5.15 -8.28 -14.93
CA LEU A 80 6.14 -8.88 -14.05
C LEU A 80 6.14 -8.20 -12.67
N GLY A 81 6.07 -6.87 -12.61
CA GLY A 81 5.96 -6.11 -11.38
C GLY A 81 4.73 -6.45 -10.56
N GLU A 82 3.56 -6.52 -11.21
CA GLU A 82 2.30 -6.93 -10.58
C GLU A 82 2.39 -8.31 -9.95
N ARG A 83 2.96 -9.29 -10.66
CA ARG A 83 3.07 -10.67 -10.17
C ARG A 83 4.13 -10.83 -9.09
N ALA A 84 5.33 -10.30 -9.32
CA ALA A 84 6.47 -10.54 -8.45
C ALA A 84 6.53 -9.57 -7.28
N VAL A 85 6.44 -8.26 -7.52
CA VAL A 85 6.63 -7.24 -6.49
C VAL A 85 5.36 -7.06 -5.67
N TYR A 86 4.25 -6.72 -6.34
CA TYR A 86 3.00 -6.38 -5.67
C TYR A 86 2.17 -7.61 -5.28
N GLY A 87 2.38 -8.75 -5.95
CA GLY A 87 1.78 -10.04 -5.63
C GLY A 87 2.64 -10.84 -4.66
N LEU A 88 3.64 -11.54 -5.18
CA LEU A 88 4.43 -12.52 -4.41
C LEU A 88 5.16 -11.91 -3.22
N LEU A 89 6.02 -10.91 -3.44
CA LEU A 89 6.87 -10.34 -2.39
C LEU A 89 6.06 -9.56 -1.35
N ALA A 90 5.05 -8.82 -1.77
CA ALA A 90 4.17 -8.11 -0.85
C ALA A 90 3.35 -9.06 0.03
N CYS A 91 2.82 -10.15 -0.53
CA CYS A 91 2.07 -11.16 0.21
C CYS A 91 2.95 -12.00 1.14
N ALA A 92 4.22 -12.21 0.81
CA ALA A 92 5.16 -12.92 1.68
C ALA A 92 5.35 -12.24 3.06
N LEU A 93 4.97 -10.97 3.19
CA LEU A 93 4.99 -10.24 4.46
C LEU A 93 3.80 -10.54 5.39
N ALA A 94 2.79 -11.28 4.94
CA ALA A 94 1.58 -11.55 5.74
C ALA A 94 1.85 -12.24 7.09
N PRO A 95 2.73 -13.26 7.19
CA PRO A 95 3.08 -13.85 8.48
C PRO A 95 3.80 -12.85 9.41
N LEU A 96 4.65 -11.98 8.87
CA LEU A 96 5.32 -10.94 9.64
C LEU A 96 4.33 -9.90 10.17
N TYR A 97 3.30 -9.56 9.39
CA TYR A 97 2.20 -8.72 9.84
C TYR A 97 1.44 -9.39 10.99
N ALA A 98 1.08 -10.67 10.85
CA ALA A 98 0.35 -11.40 11.88
C ALA A 98 1.14 -11.50 13.20
N ALA A 99 2.45 -11.70 13.11
CA ALA A 99 3.33 -11.78 14.27
C ALA A 99 3.37 -10.49 15.13
N LEU A 100 2.96 -9.33 14.58
CA LEU A 100 2.87 -8.07 15.33
C LEU A 100 1.75 -8.07 16.40
N PHE A 101 0.90 -9.08 16.39
CA PHE A 101 -0.25 -9.22 17.29
C PHE A 101 -0.21 -10.54 18.08
N GLN A 102 0.90 -11.29 18.02
CA GLN A 102 1.01 -12.61 18.66
C GLN A 102 0.95 -12.57 20.19
N ASP A 103 1.25 -11.40 20.77
CA ASP A 103 1.20 -11.11 22.20
C ASP A 103 -0.20 -10.69 22.68
N MET A 104 -1.19 -10.64 21.79
CA MET A 104 -2.55 -10.17 22.10
C MET A 104 -3.56 -11.31 22.07
N SER A 105 -4.49 -11.29 23.03
CA SER A 105 -5.72 -12.06 22.98
C SER A 105 -6.70 -11.48 21.95
N ALA A 106 -7.68 -12.29 21.54
CA ALA A 106 -8.74 -11.83 20.63
C ALA A 106 -9.52 -10.61 21.20
N GLY A 107 -9.68 -10.53 22.53
CA GLY A 107 -10.33 -9.41 23.20
C GLY A 107 -9.52 -8.12 23.10
N GLU A 108 -8.20 -8.21 23.30
CA GLU A 108 -7.29 -7.06 23.16
C GLU A 108 -7.21 -6.58 21.71
N VAL A 109 -7.17 -7.51 20.75
CA VAL A 109 -7.25 -7.17 19.32
C VAL A 109 -8.54 -6.41 19.03
N ALA A 110 -9.69 -6.90 19.50
CA ALA A 110 -10.97 -6.23 19.30
C ALA A 110 -11.01 -4.82 19.96
N ALA A 111 -10.45 -4.66 21.15
CA ALA A 111 -10.36 -3.37 21.84
C ALA A 111 -9.48 -2.38 21.07
N MET A 112 -8.28 -2.81 20.64
CA MET A 112 -7.37 -2.01 19.81
C MET A 112 -8.04 -1.60 18.48
N HIS A 113 -8.73 -2.52 17.82
CA HIS A 113 -9.44 -2.20 16.58
C HIS A 113 -10.54 -1.15 16.79
N ARG A 114 -11.28 -1.21 17.90
CA ARG A 114 -12.26 -0.16 18.24
C ARG A 114 -11.57 1.17 18.52
N GLU A 115 -10.49 1.16 19.28
CA GLU A 115 -9.68 2.35 19.57
C GLU A 115 -9.22 3.03 18.26
N ALA A 116 -8.63 2.28 17.34
CA ALA A 116 -8.05 2.85 16.13
C ALA A 116 -9.08 3.22 15.03
N PHE A 117 -10.16 2.44 14.87
CA PHE A 117 -11.03 2.54 13.69
C PHE A 117 -12.44 3.09 13.96
N LEU A 118 -12.84 3.32 15.21
CA LEU A 118 -14.11 4.01 15.48
C LEU A 118 -14.04 5.42 14.89
N PHE A 119 -15.12 5.84 14.21
CA PHE A 119 -15.17 7.14 13.54
C PHE A 119 -14.71 8.34 14.41
N PRO A 120 -15.20 8.52 15.66
CA PRO A 120 -14.75 9.63 16.50
C PRO A 120 -13.25 9.59 16.84
N ASN A 121 -12.59 8.44 16.68
CA ASN A 121 -11.17 8.26 16.95
C ASN A 121 -10.30 8.38 15.68
N THR A 122 -10.90 8.71 14.53
CA THR A 122 -10.17 8.90 13.26
C THR A 122 -9.96 10.38 12.95
N GLU A 123 -8.89 10.68 12.24
CA GLU A 123 -8.57 12.03 11.78
C GLU A 123 -9.10 12.27 10.37
N GLU A 124 -9.67 13.45 10.13
CA GLU A 124 -10.11 13.85 8.81
C GLU A 124 -8.94 14.37 7.98
N ARG A 125 -8.85 13.97 6.71
CA ARG A 125 -7.93 14.57 5.75
C ARG A 125 -8.58 15.79 5.11
N SER A 126 -8.65 16.89 5.85
CA SER A 126 -9.41 18.09 5.46
C SER A 126 -9.02 18.60 4.06
N TYR A 127 -7.74 18.58 3.69
CA TYR A 127 -7.29 18.91 2.33
C TYR A 127 -7.97 18.05 1.24
N LEU A 128 -8.03 16.73 1.43
CA LEU A 128 -8.68 15.84 0.45
C LEU A 128 -10.19 16.08 0.41
N VAL A 129 -10.81 16.31 1.57
CA VAL A 129 -12.24 16.64 1.66
C VAL A 129 -12.56 17.94 0.93
N GLU A 130 -11.71 18.96 1.07
CA GLU A 130 -11.84 20.25 0.38
C GLU A 130 -11.70 20.10 -1.14
N VAL A 131 -10.67 19.39 -1.61
CA VAL A 131 -10.48 19.12 -3.04
C VAL A 131 -11.70 18.41 -3.65
N LEU A 132 -12.24 17.42 -2.95
CA LEU A 132 -13.44 16.71 -3.42
C LEU A 132 -14.69 17.59 -3.37
N ARG A 133 -14.85 18.40 -2.31
CA ARG A 133 -15.97 19.34 -2.20
C ARG A 133 -15.96 20.34 -3.36
N ASP A 134 -14.78 20.87 -3.71
CA ASP A 134 -14.62 21.80 -4.82
C ASP A 134 -14.91 21.15 -6.17
N ALA A 135 -14.42 19.92 -6.39
CA ALA A 135 -14.66 19.17 -7.62
C ALA A 135 -16.14 18.74 -7.80
N LEU A 136 -16.92 18.71 -6.72
CA LEU A 136 -18.35 18.34 -6.71
C LEU A 136 -19.28 19.55 -6.69
N LYS A 137 -18.76 20.79 -6.72
CA LYS A 137 -19.59 21.98 -6.92
C LYS A 137 -20.24 21.90 -8.31
N PRO A 138 -21.55 22.17 -8.41
CA PRO A 138 -22.27 22.17 -9.69
C PRO A 138 -21.76 23.24 -10.66
#